data_AF-A0A8H6BD46-F1
#
_entry.id   AF-A0A8H6BD46-F1
#
_cell.length_a   1.000
_cell.length_b   1.000
_cell.length_c   1.000
_cell.angle_alpha   90.00
_cell.angle_beta   90.00
_cell.angle_gamma   90.00
#
_symmetry.space_group_name_H-M   'P 1'
#
loop_
_entity.id
_entity.type
_entity.pdbx_description
1 polymer ?
#
loop_
_entity_poly.entity_id
_entity_poly.type
_entity_poly.pdbx_seq_one_letter_code
_entity_poly.pdbx_strand_id
1 'polypeptide(L)'
;MPSAIWFNMVKLAEDLVELLGAGPELLKDPFFQEKGLKQEWIKSVGMRTNKMVQAAADIFESYYMNFYMTLLCKRLGISMKSRDQDGILLLLFETLQKSKLDYNGFFVLLQKQPLCKTNDSEISNISAKFIPDNFEEDQTSGYTKSMVKGIIERFLIAFKKRLVEEDITDAERLRRAEKYNPLFIPKNWILNEVIDFTQKNNYDSSYLDKLMKMCCNPYEPEKWGDELGTLEQHWLDDNKKEKQMLQCSCSS
;
A
#
# COMPACT_ATOMS: atom_id res chain seq x y z
N MET A 1 10.85 -7.01 -6.13
CA MET A 1 9.75 -7.80 -6.72
C MET A 1 9.03 -8.61 -5.63
N PRO A 2 7.67 -8.66 -5.59
CA PRO A 2 6.94 -9.54 -4.68
C PRO A 2 7.23 -11.02 -4.97
N SER A 3 8.11 -11.62 -4.18
CA SER A 3 8.69 -12.95 -4.44
C SER A 3 7.65 -14.08 -4.39
N ALA A 4 6.66 -13.99 -3.50
CA ALA A 4 5.62 -15.02 -3.37
C ALA A 4 4.71 -15.10 -4.61
N ILE A 5 4.26 -13.95 -5.12
CA ILE A 5 3.44 -13.91 -6.35
C ILE A 5 4.24 -14.41 -7.53
N TRP A 6 5.49 -13.97 -7.66
CA TRP A 6 6.37 -14.44 -8.73
C TRP A 6 6.63 -15.95 -8.66
N PHE A 7 6.85 -16.49 -7.45
CA PHE A 7 6.99 -17.92 -7.25
C PHE A 7 5.76 -18.70 -7.76
N ASN A 8 4.55 -18.22 -7.45
CA ASN A 8 3.32 -18.83 -7.95
C ASN A 8 3.21 -18.77 -9.48
N MET A 9 3.66 -17.67 -10.10
CA MET A 9 3.71 -17.55 -11.56
C MET A 9 4.70 -18.55 -12.19
N VAL A 10 5.85 -18.79 -11.55
CA VAL A 10 6.79 -19.83 -11.98
C VAL A 10 6.17 -21.21 -11.88
N LYS A 11 5.44 -21.52 -10.79
CA LYS A 11 4.72 -22.80 -10.65
C LYS A 11 3.64 -22.99 -11.70
N LEU A 12 2.87 -21.94 -12.00
CA LEU A 12 1.93 -21.97 -13.11
C LEU A 12 2.64 -22.22 -14.46
N ALA A 13 3.81 -21.62 -14.69
CA ALA A 13 4.57 -21.85 -15.91
C ALA A 13 5.15 -23.28 -16.01
N GLU A 14 5.53 -23.89 -14.88
CA GLU A 14 5.93 -25.29 -14.79
C GLU A 14 4.76 -26.23 -15.18
N ASP A 15 3.56 -25.98 -14.67
CA ASP A 15 2.35 -26.75 -15.01
C ASP A 15 1.95 -26.59 -16.48
N LEU A 16 2.31 -25.46 -17.09
CA LEU A 16 2.05 -25.15 -18.50
C LEU A 16 3.27 -25.40 -19.40
N VAL A 17 4.27 -26.15 -18.94
CA VAL A 17 5.55 -26.32 -19.66
C VAL A 17 5.35 -26.88 -21.07
N GLU A 18 4.41 -27.81 -21.25
CA GLU A 18 4.11 -28.39 -22.57
C GLU A 18 3.55 -27.32 -23.52
N LEU A 19 2.61 -26.51 -23.03
CA LEU A 19 1.96 -25.45 -23.80
C LEU A 19 2.91 -24.31 -24.16
N LEU A 20 3.69 -23.84 -23.18
CA LEU A 20 4.62 -22.71 -23.34
C LEU A 20 5.88 -23.11 -24.11
N GLY A 21 6.36 -24.33 -23.88
CA GLY A 21 7.61 -24.81 -24.44
C GLY A 21 7.47 -25.40 -25.84
N ALA A 22 6.29 -25.89 -26.25
CA ALA A 22 6.08 -26.53 -27.55
C ALA A 22 6.34 -25.58 -28.74
N GLY A 23 7.45 -25.83 -29.45
CA GLY A 23 7.89 -25.07 -30.61
C GLY A 23 7.00 -25.26 -31.84
N PRO A 24 7.08 -24.36 -32.85
CA PRO A 24 6.34 -24.53 -34.11
C PRO A 24 6.59 -25.87 -34.81
N GLU A 25 7.77 -26.46 -34.62
CA GLU A 25 8.11 -27.79 -35.14
C GLU A 25 7.42 -28.89 -34.35
N LEU A 26 7.45 -28.81 -33.02
CA LEU A 26 6.82 -29.79 -32.14
C LEU A 26 5.29 -29.80 -32.28
N LEU A 27 4.68 -28.63 -32.48
CA LEU A 27 3.25 -28.49 -32.75
C LEU A 27 2.80 -29.20 -34.04
N LYS A 28 3.72 -29.47 -34.97
CA LYS A 28 3.46 -30.18 -36.24
C LYS A 28 3.76 -31.68 -36.16
N ASP A 29 4.36 -32.15 -35.07
CA ASP A 29 4.72 -33.55 -34.90
C ASP A 29 3.46 -34.39 -34.57
N PRO A 30 3.12 -35.42 -35.36
CA PRO A 30 1.93 -36.24 -35.13
C PRO A 30 1.95 -36.97 -33.78
N PHE A 31 3.13 -37.39 -33.30
CA PHE A 31 3.24 -38.05 -32.00
C PHE A 31 2.96 -37.05 -30.87
N PHE A 32 3.46 -35.82 -30.96
CA PHE A 32 3.15 -34.78 -29.97
C PHE A 32 1.64 -34.51 -29.90
N GLN A 33 0.96 -34.42 -31.04
CA GLN A 33 -0.48 -34.17 -31.10
C GLN A 33 -1.32 -35.30 -30.46
N GLU A 34 -0.90 -36.56 -30.61
CA GLU A 34 -1.65 -37.71 -30.10
C GLU A 34 -1.24 -38.17 -28.70
N LYS A 35 0.04 -38.01 -28.33
CA LYS A 35 0.66 -38.63 -27.15
C LYS A 35 1.37 -37.66 -26.22
N GLY A 36 1.49 -36.38 -26.57
CA GLY A 36 2.18 -35.37 -25.76
C GLY A 36 3.71 -35.49 -25.80
N LEU A 37 4.38 -35.13 -24.70
CA LEU A 37 5.85 -35.03 -24.66
C LEU A 37 6.59 -36.37 -24.56
N LYS A 38 7.68 -36.49 -25.33
CA LYS A 38 8.74 -37.51 -25.14
C LYS A 38 9.84 -36.99 -24.22
N GLN A 39 10.53 -37.93 -23.55
CA GLN A 39 11.68 -37.65 -22.69
C GLN A 39 12.78 -36.82 -23.38
N GLU A 40 13.05 -37.09 -24.66
CA GLU A 40 14.04 -36.37 -25.45
C GLU A 40 13.69 -34.89 -25.70
N TRP A 41 12.40 -34.52 -25.66
CA TRP A 41 11.92 -33.15 -25.86
C TRP A 41 11.87 -32.32 -24.57
N ILE A 42 11.89 -32.97 -23.40
CA ILE A 42 11.74 -32.28 -22.10
C ILE A 42 12.77 -31.14 -21.95
N LYS A 43 14.02 -31.39 -22.34
CA LYS A 43 15.09 -30.38 -22.20
C LYS A 43 14.86 -29.17 -23.10
N SER A 44 14.45 -29.37 -24.36
CA SER A 44 14.26 -28.25 -25.30
C SER A 44 13.00 -27.44 -24.96
N VAL A 45 11.91 -28.13 -24.62
CA VAL A 45 10.65 -27.53 -24.16
C VAL A 45 10.89 -26.74 -22.87
N GLY A 46 11.54 -27.34 -21.88
CA GLY A 46 11.88 -26.67 -20.62
C GLY A 46 12.79 -25.45 -20.81
N MET A 47 13.78 -25.51 -21.71
CA MET A 47 14.62 -24.36 -22.03
C MET A 47 13.81 -23.21 -22.64
N ARG A 48 12.85 -23.51 -23.52
CA ARG A 48 12.00 -22.49 -24.14
C ARG A 48 11.05 -21.87 -23.12
N THR A 49 10.42 -22.67 -22.26
CA THR A 49 9.61 -22.19 -21.14
C THR A 49 10.41 -21.29 -20.21
N ASN A 50 11.63 -21.69 -19.83
CA ASN A 50 12.50 -20.86 -18.98
C ASN A 50 12.84 -19.50 -19.58
N LYS A 51 13.06 -19.42 -20.91
CA LYS A 51 13.26 -18.13 -21.58
C LYS A 51 12.01 -17.24 -21.51
N MET A 52 10.82 -17.83 -21.65
CA MET A 52 9.57 -17.08 -21.49
C MET A 52 9.39 -16.60 -20.05
N VAL A 53 9.68 -17.45 -19.06
CA VAL A 53 9.64 -17.10 -17.64
C VAL A 53 10.59 -15.94 -17.33
N GLN A 54 11.82 -15.95 -17.85
CA GLN A 54 12.78 -14.85 -17.69
C GLN A 54 12.24 -13.54 -18.30
N ALA A 55 11.75 -13.58 -19.54
CA ALA A 55 11.18 -12.40 -20.17
C ALA A 55 9.95 -11.87 -19.40
N ALA A 56 9.10 -12.76 -18.88
CA ALA A 56 7.97 -12.40 -18.04
C ALA A 56 8.42 -11.80 -16.69
N ALA A 57 9.56 -12.24 -16.13
CA ALA A 57 10.12 -11.70 -14.90
C ALA A 57 10.49 -10.23 -15.06
N ASP A 58 11.22 -9.91 -16.14
CA ASP A 58 11.66 -8.55 -16.45
C ASP A 58 10.45 -7.61 -16.65
N ILE A 59 9.42 -8.09 -17.35
CA ILE A 59 8.16 -7.35 -17.54
C ILE A 59 7.44 -7.13 -16.22
N PHE A 60 7.29 -8.20 -15.41
CA PHE A 60 6.60 -8.14 -14.14
C PHE A 60 7.29 -7.18 -13.16
N GLU A 61 8.62 -7.27 -13.04
CA GLU A 61 9.40 -6.40 -12.17
C GLU A 61 9.28 -4.93 -12.60
N SER A 62 9.48 -4.64 -13.89
CA SER A 62 9.37 -3.29 -14.43
C SER A 62 7.97 -2.70 -14.22
N TYR A 63 6.93 -3.46 -14.55
CA TYR A 63 5.55 -3.02 -14.43
C TYR A 63 5.15 -2.81 -12.96
N TYR A 64 5.47 -3.77 -12.09
CA TYR A 64 5.17 -3.68 -10.66
C TYR A 64 5.82 -2.46 -10.02
N MET A 65 7.12 -2.25 -10.27
CA MET A 65 7.85 -1.13 -9.68
C MET A 65 7.29 0.20 -10.16
N ASN A 66 7.04 0.35 -11.46
CA ASN A 66 6.45 1.57 -12.00
C ASN A 66 5.04 1.83 -11.43
N PHE A 67 4.19 0.79 -11.39
CA PHE A 67 2.84 0.89 -10.84
C PHE A 67 2.86 1.30 -9.37
N TYR A 68 3.69 0.65 -8.55
CA TYR A 68 3.77 0.90 -7.11
C TYR A 68 4.30 2.30 -6.80
N MET A 69 5.38 2.73 -7.45
CA MET A 69 5.93 4.08 -7.26
C MET A 69 4.97 5.16 -7.76
N THR A 70 4.30 4.93 -8.90
CA THR A 70 3.26 5.83 -9.41
C THR A 70 2.10 5.96 -8.40
N LEU A 71 1.68 4.85 -7.79
CA LEU A 71 0.64 4.85 -6.76
C LEU A 71 1.07 5.69 -5.54
N LEU A 72 2.30 5.55 -5.06
CA LEU A 72 2.80 6.37 -3.95
C LEU A 72 2.83 7.87 -4.29
N CYS A 73 3.30 8.24 -5.49
CA CYS A 73 3.24 9.63 -5.95
C CYS A 73 1.81 10.16 -5.98
N LYS A 74 0.85 9.35 -6.45
CA LYS A 74 -0.57 9.69 -6.46
C LYS A 74 -1.12 9.89 -5.04
N ARG A 75 -0.72 9.07 -4.08
CA ARG A 75 -1.05 9.25 -2.64
C ARG A 75 -0.47 10.52 -2.04
N LEU A 76 0.69 10.97 -2.53
CA LEU A 76 1.28 12.27 -2.21
C LEU A 76 0.61 13.44 -2.96
N GLY A 77 -0.21 13.17 -3.98
CA GLY A 77 -0.83 14.18 -4.83
C GLY A 77 0.11 14.79 -5.88
N ILE A 78 1.20 14.11 -6.23
CA ILE A 78 2.18 14.56 -7.25
C ILE A 78 2.25 13.59 -8.44
N SER A 79 2.73 14.07 -9.58
CA SER A 79 3.02 13.22 -10.74
C SER A 79 4.40 12.58 -10.60
N MET A 80 4.55 11.31 -10.98
CA MET A 80 5.83 10.60 -10.89
C MET A 80 6.86 11.18 -11.88
N LYS A 81 8.07 11.46 -11.40
CA LYS A 81 9.25 11.83 -12.20
C LYS A 81 10.36 10.79 -12.00
N SER A 82 11.29 10.68 -12.96
CA SER A 82 12.39 9.70 -12.92
C SER A 82 13.25 9.78 -11.66
N ARG A 83 13.52 11.00 -11.15
CA ARG A 83 14.30 11.24 -9.94
C ARG A 83 13.57 10.93 -8.62
N ASP A 84 12.25 10.74 -8.65
CA ASP A 84 11.47 10.60 -7.41
C ASP A 84 11.79 9.30 -6.67
N GLN A 85 12.18 8.26 -7.40
CA GLN A 85 12.55 6.95 -6.86
C GLN A 85 13.72 7.05 -5.87
N ASP A 86 14.83 7.64 -6.30
CA ASP A 86 16.04 7.80 -5.47
C ASP A 86 16.00 9.08 -4.60
N GLY A 87 14.93 9.87 -4.74
CA GLY A 87 14.71 11.12 -4.03
C GLY A 87 13.62 11.00 -2.97
N ILE A 88 12.46 11.58 -3.28
CA ILE A 88 11.39 11.75 -2.28
C ILE A 88 10.78 10.41 -1.83
N LEU A 89 10.73 9.40 -2.70
CA LEU A 89 10.14 8.10 -2.35
C LEU A 89 11.06 7.31 -1.41
N LEU A 90 12.37 7.34 -1.62
CA LEU A 90 13.33 6.74 -0.68
C LEU A 90 13.19 7.36 0.72
N LEU A 91 13.08 8.69 0.80
CA LEU A 91 12.90 9.39 2.06
C LEU A 91 11.53 9.12 2.71
N LEU A 92 10.49 8.96 1.89
CA LEU A 92 9.16 8.52 2.35
C LEU A 92 9.23 7.13 2.98
N PHE A 93 9.89 6.16 2.34
CA PHE A 93 10.04 4.81 2.89
C PHE A 93 10.80 4.82 4.21
N GLU A 94 11.90 5.56 4.30
CA GLU A 94 12.64 5.73 5.56
C GLU A 94 11.74 6.33 6.64
N THR A 95 10.94 7.33 6.29
CA THR A 95 10.01 7.99 7.22
C THR A 95 8.94 7.04 7.72
N LEU A 96 8.26 6.32 6.84
CA LEU A 96 7.22 5.37 7.21
C LEU A 96 7.79 4.22 8.07
N GLN A 97 8.96 3.70 7.70
CA GLN A 97 9.61 2.62 8.44
C GLN A 97 10.05 3.05 9.85
N LYS A 98 10.73 4.21 9.96
CA LYS A 98 11.32 4.66 11.23
C LYS A 98 10.31 5.32 12.16
N SER A 99 9.29 6.00 11.61
CA SER A 99 8.25 6.63 12.41
C SER A 99 7.30 5.63 13.05
N LYS A 100 7.14 4.42 12.47
CA LYS A 100 6.22 3.38 12.93
C LYS A 100 4.78 3.88 13.14
N LEU A 101 4.40 4.95 12.45
CA LEU A 101 3.04 5.48 12.46
C LEU A 101 2.14 4.66 11.52
N ASP A 102 0.82 4.82 11.67
CA ASP A 102 -0.13 4.16 10.77
C ASP A 102 0.15 4.56 9.31
N TYR A 103 0.34 3.55 8.46
CA TYR A 103 0.72 3.75 7.07
C TYR A 103 -0.30 4.60 6.31
N ASN A 104 -1.59 4.29 6.43
CA ASN A 104 -2.63 5.01 5.70
C ASN A 104 -2.92 6.38 6.33
N GLY A 105 -3.01 6.40 7.67
CA GLY A 105 -3.20 7.59 8.48
C GLY A 105 -2.14 8.65 8.20
N PHE A 106 -0.88 8.26 7.95
CA PHE A 106 0.16 9.17 7.51
C PHE A 106 -0.24 9.94 6.25
N PHE A 107 -0.70 9.27 5.20
CA PHE A 107 -1.10 9.94 3.96
C PHE A 107 -2.40 10.75 4.11
N VAL A 108 -3.38 10.25 4.87
CA VAL A 108 -4.64 10.95 5.17
C VAL A 108 -4.40 12.23 5.97
N LEU A 109 -3.42 12.23 6.88
CA LEU A 109 -3.01 13.43 7.60
C LEU A 109 -2.21 14.37 6.70
N LEU A 110 -1.27 13.84 5.91
CA LEU A 110 -0.40 14.60 5.01
C LEU A 110 -1.19 15.38 3.96
N GLN A 111 -2.21 14.77 3.34
CA GLN A 111 -2.98 15.42 2.28
C GLN A 111 -3.66 16.72 2.76
N LYS A 112 -3.98 16.82 4.06
CA LYS A 112 -4.62 17.98 4.69
C LYS A 112 -3.65 19.09 5.09
N GLN A 113 -2.33 18.85 5.09
CA GLN A 113 -1.37 19.85 5.57
C GLN A 113 -1.03 20.89 4.50
N PRO A 114 -1.11 22.20 4.77
CA PRO A 114 -0.62 23.20 3.84
C PRO A 114 0.91 23.11 3.77
N LEU A 115 1.50 22.83 2.61
CA LEU A 115 2.95 22.69 2.47
C LEU A 115 3.53 23.54 1.34
N CYS A 116 2.72 23.97 0.37
CA CYS A 116 3.24 24.67 -0.80
C CYS A 116 3.76 26.09 -0.46
N LYS A 117 3.21 26.74 0.57
CA LYS A 117 3.56 28.10 0.98
C LYS A 117 4.16 28.21 2.38
N THR A 118 4.47 27.10 3.04
CA THR A 118 4.95 27.14 4.43
C THR A 118 6.43 27.49 4.52
N ASN A 119 6.85 28.14 5.61
CA ASN A 119 8.24 28.32 6.00
C ASN A 119 8.75 27.15 6.87
N ASP A 120 10.04 27.13 7.20
CA ASP A 120 10.66 26.00 7.90
C ASP A 120 10.14 25.87 9.35
N SER A 121 9.81 26.97 10.03
CA SER A 121 9.20 26.93 11.36
C SER A 121 7.80 26.32 11.33
N GLU A 122 7.01 26.63 10.30
CA GLU A 122 5.69 26.03 10.09
C GLU A 122 5.78 24.53 9.78
N ILE A 123 6.80 24.10 9.03
CA ILE A 123 7.05 22.66 8.81
C ILE A 123 7.33 21.94 10.13
N SER A 124 8.11 22.55 11.03
CA SER A 124 8.39 22.00 12.35
C SER A 124 7.12 21.82 13.20
N ASN A 125 6.16 22.74 13.09
CA ASN A 125 4.86 22.62 13.75
C ASN A 125 3.98 21.55 13.08
N ILE A 126 4.03 21.43 11.76
CA ILE A 126 3.29 20.40 11.01
C ILE A 126 3.82 19.01 11.34
N SER A 127 5.14 18.81 11.43
CA SER A 127 5.73 17.50 11.74
C SER A 127 5.28 16.97 13.11
N ALA A 128 5.09 17.86 14.10
CA ALA A 128 4.57 17.49 15.41
C ALA A 128 3.14 16.91 15.36
N LYS A 129 2.29 17.33 14.40
CA LYS A 129 0.91 16.85 14.28
C LYS A 129 0.80 15.37 13.87
N PHE A 130 1.86 14.81 13.30
CA PHE A 130 1.90 13.39 12.95
C PHE A 130 2.13 12.47 14.15
N ILE A 131 2.54 13.04 15.28
CA ILE A 131 2.82 12.29 16.49
C ILE A 131 1.54 12.27 17.33
N PRO A 132 0.94 11.10 17.60
CA PRO A 132 -0.26 11.02 18.41
C PRO A 132 0.02 11.39 19.87
N ASP A 133 -1.00 11.87 20.58
CA ASP A 133 -0.86 12.33 21.96
C ASP A 133 -0.37 11.22 22.91
N ASN A 134 -0.85 9.99 22.67
CA ASN A 134 -0.46 8.79 23.40
C ASN A 134 0.82 8.10 22.86
N PHE A 135 1.68 8.83 22.15
CA PHE A 135 2.95 8.29 21.69
C PHE A 135 3.82 7.85 22.87
N GLU A 136 4.06 6.55 22.96
CA GLU A 136 4.99 5.98 23.94
C GLU A 136 6.39 5.90 23.35
N GLU A 137 7.34 6.49 24.06
CA GLU A 137 8.76 6.45 23.72
C GLU A 137 9.40 5.15 24.21
N ASP A 138 10.39 4.68 23.47
CA ASP A 138 11.30 3.62 23.90
C ASP A 138 12.72 4.20 23.94
N GLN A 139 13.16 4.54 25.14
CA GLN A 139 14.48 5.13 25.35
C GLN A 139 15.62 4.16 25.06
N THR A 140 15.39 2.84 25.17
CA THR A 140 16.42 1.83 24.93
C THR A 140 16.76 1.73 23.44
N SER A 141 15.76 1.80 22.56
CA SER A 141 15.99 1.83 21.10
C SER A 141 16.24 3.24 20.53
N GLY A 142 16.08 4.29 21.34
CA GLY A 142 16.17 5.69 20.90
C GLY A 142 14.93 6.16 20.13
N TYR A 143 13.83 5.40 20.18
CA TYR A 143 12.55 5.74 19.56
C TYR A 143 11.81 6.76 20.42
N THR A 144 12.08 8.04 20.17
CA THR A 144 11.56 9.18 20.93
C THR A 144 10.69 10.08 20.05
N LYS A 145 9.84 10.92 20.66
CA LYS A 145 9.06 11.94 19.93
C LYS A 145 9.96 12.84 19.09
N SER A 146 11.10 13.24 19.65
CA SER A 146 12.10 14.08 18.97
C SER A 146 12.67 13.40 17.71
N MET A 147 13.03 12.12 17.82
CA MET A 147 13.54 11.33 16.70
C MET A 147 12.50 11.21 15.58
N VAL A 148 11.26 10.83 15.92
CA VAL A 148 10.17 10.69 14.94
C VAL A 148 9.85 12.03 14.28
N LYS A 149 9.72 13.11 15.08
CA LYS A 149 9.50 14.47 14.58
C LYS A 149 10.58 14.86 13.58
N GLY A 150 11.85 14.65 13.92
CA GLY A 150 12.98 15.04 13.07
C GLY A 150 13.01 14.32 11.72
N ILE A 151 12.62 13.04 11.68
CA ILE A 151 12.55 12.27 10.43
C ILE A 151 11.40 12.77 9.56
N ILE A 152 10.22 13.01 10.14
CA ILE A 152 9.06 13.55 9.42
C ILE A 152 9.36 14.96 8.90
N GLU A 153 9.96 15.82 9.73
CA GLU A 153 10.37 17.17 9.36
C GLU A 153 11.33 17.18 8.18
N ARG A 154 12.34 16.29 8.18
CA ARG A 154 13.26 16.10 7.04
C ARG A 154 12.50 15.73 5.76
N PHE A 155 11.56 14.79 5.85
CA PHE A 155 10.72 14.41 4.73
C PHE A 155 9.88 15.58 4.21
N LEU A 156 9.21 16.33 5.09
CA LEU A 156 8.36 17.46 4.71
C LEU A 156 9.16 18.58 4.04
N ILE A 157 10.39 18.87 4.50
CA ILE A 157 11.28 19.84 3.86
C ILE A 157 11.63 19.41 2.43
N ALA A 158 12.01 18.14 2.23
CA ALA A 158 12.29 17.61 0.91
C ALA A 158 11.05 17.59 0.02
N PHE A 159 9.90 17.21 0.60
CA PHE A 159 8.64 17.15 -0.11
C PHE A 159 8.18 18.53 -0.58
N LYS A 160 8.30 19.57 0.26
CA LYS A 160 8.03 20.95 -0.11
C LYS A 160 8.85 21.37 -1.34
N LYS A 161 10.16 21.07 -1.38
CA LYS A 161 11.00 21.35 -2.57
C LYS A 161 10.44 20.66 -3.81
N ARG A 162 10.02 19.40 -3.67
CA ARG A 162 9.41 18.64 -4.76
C ARG A 162 8.05 19.18 -5.21
N LEU A 163 7.27 19.79 -4.31
CA LEU A 163 6.00 20.47 -4.62
C LEU A 163 6.22 21.77 -5.40
N VAL A 164 7.27 22.54 -5.09
CA VAL A 164 7.66 23.72 -5.88
C VAL A 164 7.98 23.34 -7.32
N GLU A 165 8.67 22.22 -7.53
CA GLU A 165 8.97 21.69 -8.87
C GLU A 165 7.75 21.10 -9.60
N GLU A 166 6.71 20.72 -8.87
CA GLU A 166 5.43 20.27 -9.44
C GLU A 166 4.58 21.46 -9.89
N ASP A 167 4.85 22.66 -9.39
CA ASP A 167 4.06 23.88 -9.58
C ASP A 167 2.56 23.65 -9.27
N ILE A 168 2.31 23.12 -8.07
CA ILE A 168 0.98 22.71 -7.61
C ILE A 168 0.54 23.54 -6.40
N THR A 169 -0.77 23.75 -6.26
CA THR A 169 -1.35 24.35 -5.06
C THR A 169 -1.74 23.27 -4.04
N ASP A 170 -1.84 23.63 -2.75
CA ASP A 170 -2.29 22.69 -1.73
C ASP A 170 -3.71 22.13 -2.03
N ALA A 171 -4.59 22.95 -2.61
CA ALA A 171 -5.94 22.55 -3.01
C ALA A 171 -5.94 21.51 -4.14
N GLU A 172 -5.14 21.74 -5.19
CA GLU A 172 -5.02 20.78 -6.29
C GLU A 172 -4.33 19.49 -5.84
N ARG A 173 -3.32 19.59 -4.95
CA ARG A 173 -2.68 18.41 -4.37
C ARG A 173 -3.65 17.58 -3.55
N LEU A 174 -4.47 18.20 -2.70
CA LEU A 174 -5.53 17.53 -1.94
C LEU A 174 -6.49 16.80 -2.89
N ARG A 175 -7.00 17.49 -3.91
CA ARG A 175 -7.92 16.92 -4.93
C ARG A 175 -7.33 15.71 -5.66
N ARG A 176 -6.01 15.66 -5.83
CA ARG A 176 -5.31 14.49 -6.41
C ARG A 176 -5.18 13.37 -5.39
N ALA A 177 -4.69 13.68 -4.18
CA ALA A 177 -4.35 12.72 -3.14
C ALA A 177 -5.58 12.01 -2.55
N GLU A 178 -6.69 12.74 -2.35
CA GLU A 178 -7.91 12.23 -1.72
C GLU A 178 -8.49 11.02 -2.46
N LYS A 179 -8.27 10.91 -3.77
CA LYS A 179 -8.73 9.78 -4.60
C LYS A 179 -7.96 8.48 -4.35
N TYR A 180 -6.81 8.56 -3.69
CA TYR A 180 -5.89 7.44 -3.47
C TYR A 180 -5.63 7.15 -1.99
N ASN A 181 -6.11 8.01 -1.08
CA ASN A 181 -5.98 7.85 0.36
C ASN A 181 -7.36 7.60 0.99
N PRO A 182 -7.75 6.32 1.20
CA PRO A 182 -9.03 6.02 1.84
C PRO A 182 -9.04 6.59 3.26
N LEU A 183 -10.14 7.23 3.63
CA LEU A 183 -10.37 7.74 4.98
C LEU A 183 -10.65 6.60 5.98
N PHE A 184 -11.10 5.45 5.49
CA PHE A 184 -11.37 4.28 6.30
C PHE A 184 -10.72 3.01 5.73
N ILE A 185 -10.06 2.25 6.59
CA ILE A 185 -9.59 0.90 6.32
C ILE A 185 -10.00 0.01 7.50
N PRO A 186 -10.66 -1.13 7.28
CA PRO A 186 -11.03 -2.03 8.36
C PRO A 186 -9.77 -2.63 9.00
N LYS A 187 -9.51 -2.28 10.27
CA LYS A 187 -8.40 -2.84 11.06
C LYS A 187 -8.88 -4.08 11.81
N ASN A 188 -7.99 -4.99 12.18
CA ASN A 188 -8.38 -6.26 12.82
C ASN A 188 -9.21 -6.06 14.09
N TRP A 189 -8.89 -5.04 14.87
CA TRP A 189 -9.63 -4.75 16.09
C TRP A 189 -11.07 -4.30 15.83
N ILE A 190 -11.32 -3.62 14.69
CA ILE A 190 -12.67 -3.23 14.27
C ILE A 190 -13.46 -4.49 13.93
N LEU A 191 -12.84 -5.42 13.20
CA LEU A 191 -13.45 -6.71 12.89
C LEU A 191 -13.78 -7.49 14.17
N ASN A 192 -12.87 -7.50 15.14
CA ASN A 192 -13.12 -8.14 16.44
C ASN A 192 -14.29 -7.48 17.19
N GLU A 193 -14.38 -6.15 17.21
CA GLU A 193 -15.51 -5.45 17.83
C GLU A 193 -16.84 -5.77 17.15
N VAL A 194 -16.86 -5.90 15.82
CA VAL A 194 -18.04 -6.32 15.06
C VAL A 194 -18.45 -7.75 15.41
N ILE A 195 -17.49 -8.68 15.47
CA ILE A 195 -17.73 -10.08 15.86
C ILE A 195 -18.29 -10.15 17.29
N ASP A 196 -17.63 -9.49 18.24
CA ASP A 196 -18.02 -9.47 19.64
C ASP A 196 -19.42 -8.89 19.83
N PHE A 197 -19.71 -7.76 19.18
CA PHE A 197 -21.02 -7.13 19.23
C PHE A 197 -22.10 -8.09 18.71
N THR A 198 -21.88 -8.68 17.53
CA THR A 198 -22.83 -9.60 16.89
C THR A 198 -23.14 -10.79 17.80
N GLN A 199 -22.10 -11.42 18.38
CA GLN A 199 -22.27 -12.58 19.26
C GLN A 199 -22.97 -12.26 20.59
N LYS A 200 -22.66 -11.10 21.19
CA LYS A 200 -23.22 -10.69 22.49
C LYS A 200 -24.63 -10.13 22.39
N ASN A 201 -25.03 -9.61 21.23
CA ASN A 201 -26.31 -8.94 21.01
C ASN A 201 -27.26 -9.74 20.11
N ASN A 202 -27.39 -11.05 20.37
CA ASN A 202 -28.36 -11.92 19.69
C ASN A 202 -28.29 -11.84 18.14
N TYR A 203 -27.07 -11.86 17.59
CA TYR A 203 -26.79 -11.77 16.16
C TYR A 203 -27.24 -10.47 15.48
N ASP A 204 -27.31 -9.36 16.22
CA ASP A 204 -27.50 -8.03 15.65
C ASP A 204 -26.36 -7.66 14.69
N SER A 205 -26.71 -7.40 13.42
CA SER A 205 -25.78 -7.08 12.34
C SER A 205 -25.47 -5.58 12.20
N SER A 206 -26.03 -4.71 13.04
CA SER A 206 -25.93 -3.25 12.87
C SER A 206 -24.49 -2.75 12.73
N TYR A 207 -23.55 -3.33 13.49
CA TYR A 207 -22.12 -3.01 13.40
C TYR A 207 -21.51 -3.50 12.09
N LEU A 208 -21.88 -4.71 11.62
CA LEU A 208 -21.45 -5.23 10.34
C LEU A 208 -21.99 -4.38 9.18
N ASP A 209 -23.24 -3.96 9.24
CA ASP A 209 -23.87 -3.13 8.22
C ASP A 209 -23.17 -1.76 8.12
N LYS A 210 -22.84 -1.14 9.27
CA LYS A 210 -22.05 0.10 9.29
C LYS A 210 -20.65 -0.11 8.74
N LEU A 211 -19.96 -1.18 9.15
CA LEU A 211 -18.64 -1.53 8.64
C LEU A 211 -18.65 -1.68 7.11
N MET A 212 -19.64 -2.40 6.57
CA MET A 212 -19.79 -2.63 5.14
C MET A 212 -19.98 -1.31 4.38
N LYS A 213 -20.82 -0.38 4.88
CA LYS A 213 -21.01 0.94 4.26
C LYS A 213 -19.70 1.73 4.16
N MET A 214 -18.91 1.73 5.24
CA MET A 214 -17.63 2.44 5.29
C MET A 214 -16.59 1.79 4.36
N CYS A 215 -16.50 0.45 4.37
CA CYS A 215 -15.60 -0.30 3.49
C CYS A 215 -15.94 -0.15 1.99
N CYS A 216 -17.22 -0.04 1.65
CA CYS A 216 -17.66 0.14 0.26
C CYS A 216 -17.48 1.58 -0.24
N ASN A 217 -17.41 2.57 0.66
CA ASN A 217 -17.25 3.99 0.32
C ASN A 217 -16.08 4.62 1.07
N PRO A 218 -14.85 4.05 1.04
CA PRO A 218 -13.81 4.41 1.98
C PRO A 218 -13.23 5.82 1.77
N TYR A 219 -13.58 6.49 0.67
CA TYR A 219 -13.16 7.85 0.31
C TYR A 219 -14.26 8.91 0.51
N GLU A 220 -15.51 8.48 0.71
CA GLU A 220 -16.72 9.32 0.60
C GLU A 220 -17.51 9.22 1.91
N PRO A 221 -17.13 9.98 2.95
CA PRO A 221 -17.73 9.86 4.28
C PRO A 221 -19.22 10.23 4.30
N GLU A 222 -19.68 11.06 3.37
CA GLU A 222 -21.10 11.39 3.18
C GLU A 222 -21.97 10.18 2.81
N LYS A 223 -21.36 9.08 2.34
CA LYS A 223 -22.07 7.83 2.02
C LYS A 223 -22.09 6.82 3.19
N TRP A 224 -21.51 7.16 4.34
CA TRP A 224 -21.45 6.26 5.49
C TRP A 224 -22.74 6.21 6.31
N GLY A 225 -23.66 7.15 6.09
CA GLY A 225 -24.93 7.26 6.82
C GLY A 225 -24.77 7.86 8.21
N ASP A 226 -25.88 8.39 8.75
CA ASP A 226 -25.90 9.09 10.05
C ASP A 226 -26.03 8.12 11.24
N GLU A 227 -26.36 6.86 11.00
CA GLU A 227 -26.46 5.86 12.05
C GLU A 227 -25.10 5.53 12.67
N LEU A 228 -25.13 5.19 13.97
CA LEU A 228 -23.95 4.77 14.73
C LEU A 228 -22.78 5.78 14.65
N GLY A 229 -23.07 7.09 14.58
CA GLY A 229 -22.05 8.13 14.48
C GLY A 229 -20.98 8.09 15.59
N THR A 230 -21.35 7.75 16.83
CA THR A 230 -20.37 7.56 17.91
C THR A 230 -19.41 6.40 17.66
N LEU A 231 -19.90 5.30 17.09
CA LEU A 231 -19.09 4.14 16.72
C LEU A 231 -18.16 4.48 15.57
N GLU A 232 -18.67 5.21 14.57
CA GLU A 232 -17.87 5.70 13.45
C GLU A 232 -16.69 6.55 13.93
N GLN A 233 -16.95 7.53 14.81
CA GLN A 233 -15.88 8.37 15.37
C GLN A 233 -14.88 7.53 16.17
N HIS A 234 -15.32 6.53 16.92
CA HIS A 234 -14.44 5.59 17.62
C HIS A 234 -13.59 4.75 16.66
N TRP A 235 -14.11 4.35 15.50
CA TRP A 235 -13.35 3.61 14.48
C TRP A 235 -12.37 4.48 13.68
N LEU A 236 -12.66 5.77 13.52
CA LEU A 236 -11.76 6.74 12.90
C LEU A 236 -10.69 7.26 13.87
N ASP A 237 -10.92 7.13 15.18
CA ASP A 237 -9.97 7.55 16.20
C ASP A 237 -8.78 6.58 16.28
N ASP A 238 -7.70 6.97 15.61
CA ASP A 238 -6.46 6.21 15.55
C ASP A 238 -5.55 6.37 16.77
N ASN A 239 -5.98 7.08 17.82
CA ASN A 239 -5.21 7.38 19.02
C ASN A 239 -5.07 6.19 20.00
N LYS A 240 -5.13 4.94 19.56
CA LYS A 240 -4.90 3.76 20.44
C LYS A 240 -3.83 2.86 19.82
N LYS A 241 -2.60 2.95 20.35
CA LYS A 241 -1.39 2.27 19.86
C LYS A 241 -1.51 0.73 19.85
N GLU A 242 -2.29 0.13 20.76
CA GLU A 242 -2.59 -1.32 20.77
C GLU A 242 -3.27 -1.82 19.48
N LYS A 243 -3.76 -0.89 18.66
CA LYS A 243 -4.62 -1.14 17.51
C LYS A 243 -4.00 -0.71 16.17
N GLN A 244 -2.81 -0.08 16.18
CA GLN A 244 -2.11 0.41 14.97
C GLN A 244 -1.27 -0.68 14.27
N MET A 245 -0.74 -1.66 15.01
CA MET A 245 0.08 -2.76 14.45
C MET A 245 -0.71 -4.01 14.03
N LEU A 246 -2.04 -3.95 14.08
CA LEU A 246 -2.95 -5.03 13.67
C LEU A 246 -3.73 -4.65 12.41
N GLN A 247 -3.05 -4.05 11.43
CA GLN A 247 -3.52 -4.17 10.05
C GLN A 247 -3.26 -5.60 9.60
N CYS A 248 -4.22 -6.22 8.91
CA CYS A 248 -4.14 -7.58 8.39
C CYS A 248 -2.73 -7.89 7.84
N SER A 249 -1.87 -8.51 8.64
CA SER A 249 -0.91 -9.45 8.09
C SER A 249 -1.78 -10.59 7.61
N CYS A 250 -2.14 -10.57 6.32
CA CYS A 250 -2.42 -11.83 5.66
C CYS A 250 -1.22 -12.73 5.99
N SER A 251 -1.51 -13.75 6.80
CA SER A 251 -0.58 -14.70 7.38
C SER A 251 0.47 -15.19 6.39
N SER A 252 1.66 -15.41 6.97
CA SER A 252 2.62 -16.50 6.71
C SER A 252 2.81 -17.01 5.28
#